data_AF-A0A512SW27-F1
#
_entry.id   AF-A0A512SW27-F1
#
_cell.length_a   1.000
_cell.length_b   1.000
_cell.length_c   1.000
_cell.angle_alpha   90.00
_cell.angle_beta   90.00
_cell.angle_gamma   90.00
#
_symmetry.space_group_name_H-M   'P 1'
#
loop_
_entity.id
_entity.type
_entity.pdbx_description
1 polymer ?
#
loop_
_entity_poly.entity_id
_entity_poly.type
_entity_poly.pdbx_seq_one_letter_code
_entity_poly.pdbx_strand_id
1 'polypeptide(L)'
;MTTSDGPSTHPTSESGAVHRDLVEAVGSAILSTAPSRDPLVLVEHTASAEAAVRDLLSQAVGTARADGHSWAAIGAVLGMSRQAVQQRFGGRGGDDELEPEERWLGPVTAFDEMAELELAGRLGWHTIGVGMLRHRMVRTPHQWEHKRVLWSGSLTRWEKDDWVLGSRAFPWVYLVRDTGLPAEE
;
A
#
# COMPACT_ATOMS: atom_id res chain seq x y z
N MET A 1 49.74 -28.07 -24.94
CA MET A 1 48.72 -28.25 -23.87
C MET A 1 48.03 -26.90 -23.76
N THR A 2 46.99 -26.72 -24.56
CA THR A 2 46.40 -25.40 -24.86
C THR A 2 45.28 -25.10 -23.89
N THR A 3 45.30 -23.88 -23.39
CA THR A 3 44.34 -23.17 -22.56
C THR A 3 42.89 -23.30 -23.03
N SER A 4 41.96 -23.48 -22.10
CA SER A 4 40.56 -23.09 -22.28
C SER A 4 40.07 -22.43 -21.00
N ASP A 5 40.12 -21.11 -21.03
CA ASP A 5 39.48 -20.19 -20.10
C ASP A 5 38.02 -20.07 -20.54
N GLY A 6 37.09 -20.50 -19.69
CA GLY A 6 35.65 -20.45 -19.96
C GLY A 6 35.09 -19.08 -19.54
N PRO A 7 34.16 -18.48 -20.31
CA PRO A 7 33.65 -17.16 -19.99
C PRO A 7 32.81 -17.23 -18.72
N SER A 8 33.25 -16.52 -17.68
CA SER A 8 32.41 -16.19 -16.52
C SER A 8 31.30 -15.24 -16.98
N THR A 9 30.09 -15.75 -17.19
CA THR A 9 28.88 -14.94 -17.33
C THR A 9 28.61 -14.21 -16.01
N HIS A 10 28.76 -12.89 -16.01
CA HIS A 10 28.36 -12.01 -14.91
C HIS A 10 26.85 -11.69 -14.99
N PRO A 11 25.99 -12.15 -14.05
CA PRO A 11 24.59 -11.73 -13.97
C PRO A 11 24.38 -10.39 -13.22
N THR A 12 25.43 -9.61 -12.94
CA THR A 12 25.34 -8.44 -12.05
C THR A 12 24.88 -7.15 -12.76
N SER A 13 24.92 -7.08 -14.09
CA SER A 13 24.75 -5.81 -14.83
C SER A 13 23.31 -5.30 -14.92
N GLU A 14 22.30 -6.17 -14.98
CA GLU A 14 20.90 -5.77 -15.14
C GLU A 14 20.29 -5.22 -13.84
N SER A 15 20.51 -5.90 -12.71
CA SER A 15 19.99 -5.46 -11.40
C SER A 15 20.57 -4.10 -10.98
N GLY A 16 21.84 -3.84 -11.32
CA GLY A 16 22.47 -2.54 -11.11
C GLY A 16 21.96 -1.44 -12.05
N ALA A 17 21.51 -1.76 -13.27
CA ALA A 17 20.88 -0.81 -14.17
C ALA A 17 19.48 -0.43 -13.68
N VAL A 18 18.67 -1.42 -13.32
CA VAL A 18 17.32 -1.21 -12.75
C VAL A 18 17.38 -0.34 -11.48
N HIS A 19 18.38 -0.57 -10.60
CA HIS A 19 18.54 0.24 -9.41
C HIS A 19 18.85 1.71 -9.73
N ARG A 20 19.70 1.98 -10.74
CA ARG A 20 20.01 3.36 -11.15
C ARG A 20 18.80 4.06 -11.74
N ASP A 21 18.08 3.38 -12.62
CA ASP A 21 16.87 3.94 -13.26
C ASP A 21 15.80 4.26 -12.20
N LEU A 22 15.67 3.41 -11.17
CA LEU A 22 14.78 3.65 -10.05
C LEU A 22 15.22 4.85 -9.21
N VAL A 23 16.52 4.98 -8.92
CA VAL A 23 17.07 6.14 -8.19
C VAL A 23 16.82 7.43 -8.95
N GLU A 24 17.00 7.44 -10.27
CA GLU A 24 16.72 8.59 -11.11
C GLU A 24 15.22 8.94 -11.13
N ALA A 25 14.35 7.94 -11.28
CA ALA A 25 12.90 8.15 -11.26
C ALA A 25 12.40 8.68 -9.91
N VAL A 26 12.87 8.11 -8.79
CA VAL A 26 12.51 8.57 -7.43
C VAL A 26 13.07 9.96 -7.17
N GLY A 27 14.32 10.23 -7.55
CA GLY A 27 14.93 11.56 -7.41
C GLY A 27 14.18 12.62 -8.21
N SER A 28 13.80 12.31 -9.46
CA SER A 28 12.98 13.19 -10.28
C SER A 28 11.61 13.44 -9.65
N ALA A 29 10.96 12.40 -9.11
CA ALA A 29 9.67 12.54 -8.46
C ALA A 29 9.75 13.46 -7.22
N ILE A 30 10.75 13.27 -6.36
CA ILE A 30 10.99 14.07 -5.16
C ILE A 30 11.24 15.55 -5.51
N LEU A 31 12.00 15.82 -6.57
CA LEU A 31 12.32 17.20 -6.97
C LEU A 31 11.17 17.90 -7.71
N SER A 32 10.26 17.14 -8.33
CA SER A 32 9.14 17.68 -9.12
C SER A 32 7.99 18.26 -8.28
N THR A 33 7.86 17.86 -7.02
CA THR A 33 6.74 18.26 -6.13
C THR A 33 6.93 19.65 -5.50
N ALA A 34 8.17 20.13 -5.35
CA ALA A 34 8.50 21.51 -4.97
C ALA A 34 10.01 21.79 -5.18
N PRO A 35 10.41 22.47 -6.28
CA PRO A 35 11.83 22.68 -6.58
C PRO A 35 12.49 23.64 -5.57
N SER A 36 13.36 23.08 -4.71
CA SER A 36 14.19 23.83 -3.76
C SER A 36 15.64 23.35 -3.82
N ARG A 37 16.60 24.27 -3.62
CA ARG A 37 18.03 23.98 -3.52
C ARG A 37 18.53 24.01 -2.06
N ASP A 38 17.63 24.20 -1.10
CA ASP A 38 17.95 24.16 0.32
C ASP A 38 18.19 22.71 0.77
N PRO A 39 19.39 22.38 1.29
CA PRO A 39 19.69 21.03 1.76
C PRO A 39 18.74 20.49 2.84
N LEU A 40 18.19 21.35 3.72
CA LEU A 40 17.27 20.90 4.77
C LEU A 40 15.90 20.52 4.21
N VAL A 41 15.41 21.27 3.21
CA VAL A 41 14.19 20.93 2.47
C VAL A 41 14.35 19.61 1.72
N LEU A 42 15.53 19.34 1.15
CA LEU A 42 15.82 18.06 0.51
C LEU A 42 15.80 16.89 1.50
N VAL A 43 16.29 17.08 2.73
CA VAL A 43 16.22 16.06 3.79
C VAL A 43 14.77 15.77 4.16
N GLU A 44 13.96 16.81 4.38
CA GLU A 44 12.52 16.68 4.69
C GLU A 44 11.78 15.92 3.59
N HIS A 45 11.99 16.30 2.32
CA HIS A 45 11.31 15.67 1.20
C HIS A 45 11.74 14.20 1.02
N THR A 46 13.02 13.90 1.20
CA THR A 46 13.53 12.53 1.11
C THR A 46 13.00 11.67 2.25
N ALA A 47 12.84 12.23 3.45
CA ALA A 47 12.20 11.53 4.58
C ALA A 47 10.71 11.25 4.29
N SER A 48 9.98 12.20 3.70
CA SER A 48 8.59 11.99 3.27
C SER A 48 8.49 10.90 2.20
N ALA A 49 9.39 10.90 1.22
CA ALA A 49 9.46 9.87 0.20
C ALA A 49 9.82 8.49 0.78
N GLU A 50 10.73 8.43 1.76
CA GLU A 50 11.05 7.21 2.47
C GLU A 50 9.82 6.62 3.17
N ALA A 51 9.04 7.47 3.87
CA ALA A 51 7.78 7.05 4.50
C ALA A 51 6.79 6.50 3.47
N ALA A 52 6.57 7.21 2.36
CA ALA A 52 5.68 6.76 1.29
C ALA A 52 6.13 5.41 0.66
N VAL A 53 7.43 5.22 0.44
CA VAL A 53 7.98 3.95 -0.08
C VAL A 53 7.83 2.82 0.95
N ARG A 54 8.01 3.11 2.25
CA ARG A 54 7.76 2.13 3.32
C ARG A 54 6.31 1.70 3.34
N ASP A 55 5.36 2.63 3.18
CA ASP A 55 3.93 2.32 3.14
C ASP A 55 3.58 1.46 1.92
N LEU A 56 4.08 1.82 0.74
CA LEU A 56 3.89 1.02 -0.49
C LEU A 56 4.45 -0.40 -0.33
N LEU A 57 5.62 -0.54 0.31
CA LEU A 57 6.20 -1.86 0.58
C LEU A 57 5.33 -2.67 1.54
N SER A 58 4.83 -2.07 2.62
CA SER A 58 3.91 -2.71 3.55
C SER A 58 2.62 -3.17 2.87
N GLN A 59 2.05 -2.35 1.97
CA GLN A 59 0.88 -2.70 1.18
C GLN A 59 1.14 -3.87 0.21
N ALA A 60 2.29 -3.87 -0.47
CA ALA A 60 2.70 -4.96 -1.35
C ALA A 60 2.89 -6.28 -0.58
N VAL A 61 3.50 -6.22 0.61
CA VAL A 61 3.63 -7.37 1.52
C VAL A 61 2.26 -7.86 1.98
N GLY A 62 1.37 -6.96 2.40
CA GLY A 62 0.00 -7.30 2.78
C GLY A 62 -0.78 -7.98 1.65
N THR A 63 -0.64 -7.47 0.43
CA THR A 63 -1.26 -8.08 -0.77
C THR A 63 -0.71 -9.48 -1.04
N ALA A 64 0.62 -9.66 -1.01
CA ALA A 64 1.23 -10.98 -1.17
C ALA A 64 0.77 -11.97 -0.08
N ARG A 65 0.60 -11.51 1.16
CA ARG A 65 0.05 -12.33 2.26
C ARG A 65 -1.40 -12.71 2.01
N ALA A 66 -2.23 -11.78 1.55
CA ALA A 66 -3.64 -12.02 1.21
C ALA A 66 -3.78 -12.99 0.03
N ASP A 67 -2.86 -12.97 -0.93
CA ASP A 67 -2.78 -13.92 -2.05
C ASP A 67 -2.20 -15.29 -1.64
N GLY A 68 -1.94 -15.50 -0.34
CA GLY A 68 -1.51 -16.78 0.23
C GLY A 68 0.00 -17.03 0.22
N HIS A 69 0.82 -16.06 -0.20
CA HIS A 69 2.28 -16.23 -0.16
C HIS A 69 2.78 -16.29 1.27
N SER A 70 3.64 -17.27 1.57
CA SER A 70 4.18 -17.46 2.92
C SER A 70 5.17 -16.37 3.31
N TRP A 71 5.32 -16.12 4.60
CA TRP A 71 6.37 -15.23 5.13
C TRP A 71 7.78 -15.62 4.70
N ALA A 72 8.04 -16.90 4.45
CA ALA A 72 9.31 -17.37 3.94
C ALA A 72 9.52 -16.97 2.46
N ALA A 73 8.49 -17.07 1.63
CA ALA A 73 8.54 -16.64 0.23
C ALA A 73 8.77 -15.12 0.12
N ILE A 74 8.07 -14.34 0.93
CA ILE A 74 8.25 -12.87 0.99
C ILE A 74 9.66 -12.52 1.49
N GLY A 75 10.16 -13.21 2.52
CA GLY A 75 11.54 -13.05 2.99
C GLY A 75 12.59 -13.31 1.93
N ALA A 76 12.41 -14.35 1.12
CA ALA A 76 13.34 -14.64 0.02
C ALA A 76 13.43 -13.48 -0.99
N VAL A 77 12.30 -12.84 -1.32
CA VAL A 77 12.27 -11.66 -2.21
C VAL A 77 12.95 -10.46 -1.57
N LEU A 78 12.74 -10.23 -0.27
CA LEU A 78 13.30 -9.08 0.45
C LEU A 78 14.75 -9.27 0.90
N GLY A 79 15.35 -10.45 0.67
CA GLY A 79 16.66 -10.78 1.22
C GLY A 79 16.66 -10.87 2.75
N MET A 80 15.53 -11.20 3.35
CA MET A 80 15.30 -11.25 4.80
C MET A 80 14.95 -12.66 5.26
N SER A 81 15.30 -12.99 6.50
CA SER A 81 14.80 -14.24 7.11
C SER A 81 13.29 -14.15 7.32
N ARG A 82 12.61 -15.30 7.35
CA ARG A 82 11.17 -15.39 7.68
C ARG A 82 10.84 -14.62 8.97
N GLN A 83 11.66 -14.81 10.00
CA GLN A 83 11.48 -14.18 11.30
C GLN A 83 11.66 -12.66 11.23
N ALA A 84 12.65 -12.17 10.45
CA ALA A 84 12.85 -10.75 10.24
C ALA A 84 11.67 -10.08 9.50
N VAL A 85 11.09 -10.75 8.50
CA VAL A 85 9.89 -10.25 7.81
C VAL A 85 8.68 -10.28 8.74
N GLN A 86 8.46 -11.36 9.49
CA GLN A 86 7.38 -11.44 10.47
C GLN A 86 7.50 -10.36 11.55
N GLN A 87 8.70 -10.09 12.05
CA GLN A 87 8.91 -9.04 13.03
C GLN A 87 8.64 -7.64 12.43
N ARG A 88 8.98 -7.44 11.16
CA ARG A 88 8.85 -6.15 10.47
C ARG A 88 7.44 -5.85 9.98
N PHE A 89 6.71 -6.87 9.52
CA PHE A 89 5.42 -6.71 8.83
C PHE A 89 4.28 -7.54 9.45
N GLY A 90 4.59 -8.48 10.34
CA GLY A 90 3.63 -9.38 10.96
C GLY A 90 3.18 -8.96 12.36
N GLY A 91 3.42 -7.70 12.75
CA GLY A 91 2.96 -7.13 14.02
C GLY A 91 3.74 -7.65 15.23
N ARG A 92 4.34 -6.73 16.01
CA ARG A 92 4.83 -7.07 17.34
C ARG A 92 3.67 -6.83 18.30
N GLY A 93 3.00 -7.91 18.71
CA GLY A 93 1.91 -7.87 19.69
C GLY A 93 2.31 -7.10 20.95
N GLY A 94 1.49 -6.11 21.29
CA GLY A 94 1.61 -5.23 22.45
C GLY A 94 0.29 -4.47 22.60
N ASP A 95 -0.54 -4.98 23.49
CA ASP A 95 -1.86 -4.52 23.97
C ASP A 95 -3.07 -4.91 23.10
N ASP A 96 -3.66 -6.05 23.47
CA ASP A 96 -5.08 -6.48 23.34
C ASP A 96 -5.95 -6.02 22.15
N GLU A 97 -5.35 -5.79 20.99
CA GLU A 97 -6.08 -5.53 19.75
C GLU A 97 -6.06 -6.82 18.92
N LEU A 98 -7.24 -7.45 18.81
CA LEU A 98 -7.49 -8.55 17.88
C LEU A 98 -6.82 -8.20 16.54
N GLU A 99 -6.03 -9.13 15.98
CA GLU A 99 -5.46 -8.99 14.63
C GLU A 99 -6.50 -8.33 13.72
N PRO A 100 -6.17 -7.21 13.04
CA PRO A 100 -7.15 -6.43 12.29
C PRO A 100 -7.93 -7.37 11.38
N GLU A 101 -9.22 -7.53 11.67
CA GLU A 101 -10.05 -8.50 10.98
C GLU A 101 -10.13 -8.06 9.52
N GLU A 102 -9.52 -8.84 8.62
CA GLU A 102 -9.54 -8.55 7.18
C GLU A 102 -10.55 -9.45 6.47
N ARG A 103 -11.30 -8.87 5.52
CA ARG A 103 -12.23 -9.65 4.68
C ARG A 103 -12.30 -9.12 3.25
N TRP A 104 -12.82 -9.97 2.37
CA TRP A 104 -13.29 -9.55 1.05
C TRP A 104 -14.80 -9.31 1.09
N LEU A 105 -15.24 -8.11 0.68
CA LEU A 105 -16.63 -7.79 0.40
C LEU A 105 -16.88 -7.96 -1.10
N GLY A 106 -17.69 -8.94 -1.49
CA GLY A 106 -18.05 -9.20 -2.88
C GLY A 106 -18.78 -10.54 -3.08
N PRO A 107 -19.30 -10.79 -4.30
CA PRO A 107 -19.21 -9.93 -5.48
C PRO A 107 -20.10 -8.69 -5.39
N VAL A 108 -19.59 -7.54 -5.83
CA VAL A 108 -20.34 -6.27 -5.95
C VAL A 108 -20.15 -5.66 -7.33
N THR A 109 -21.21 -5.02 -7.84
CA THR A 109 -21.26 -4.31 -9.11
C THR A 109 -21.19 -2.80 -8.89
N ALA A 110 -20.95 -2.04 -9.95
CA ALA A 110 -20.91 -0.59 -9.84
C ALA A 110 -22.23 0.05 -9.36
N PHE A 111 -23.35 -0.70 -9.38
CA PHE A 111 -24.69 -0.26 -8.97
C PHE A 111 -24.99 -0.51 -7.49
N ASP A 112 -24.60 -1.67 -6.96
CA ASP A 112 -24.87 -2.08 -5.56
C ASP A 112 -23.70 -1.77 -4.62
N GLU A 113 -22.49 -1.62 -5.15
CA GLU A 113 -21.25 -1.49 -4.38
C GLU A 113 -21.31 -0.42 -3.29
N MET A 114 -21.88 0.75 -3.59
CA MET A 114 -21.91 1.84 -2.60
C MET A 114 -22.83 1.54 -1.42
N ALA A 115 -23.94 0.82 -1.64
CA ALA A 115 -24.85 0.44 -0.56
C ALA A 115 -24.24 -0.66 0.33
N GLU A 116 -23.54 -1.61 -0.29
CA GLU A 116 -22.80 -2.65 0.44
C GLU A 116 -21.64 -2.06 1.26
N LEU A 117 -20.94 -1.07 0.70
CA LEU A 117 -19.90 -0.34 1.43
C LEU A 117 -20.46 0.47 2.60
N GLU A 118 -21.64 1.08 2.44
CA GLU A 118 -22.33 1.80 3.52
C GLU A 118 -22.71 0.87 4.68
N LEU A 119 -23.27 -0.31 4.36
CA LEU A 119 -23.58 -1.36 5.34
C LEU A 119 -22.32 -1.85 6.07
N ALA A 120 -21.26 -2.13 5.30
CA ALA A 120 -20.00 -2.57 5.86
C ALA A 120 -19.36 -1.48 6.75
N GLY A 121 -19.45 -0.22 6.32
CA GLY A 121 -18.99 0.95 7.06
C GLY A 121 -19.62 1.07 8.44
N ARG A 122 -20.93 0.87 8.56
CA ARG A 122 -21.63 0.84 9.86
C ARG A 122 -21.12 -0.25 10.80
N LEU A 123 -20.75 -1.40 10.25
CA LEU A 123 -20.20 -2.54 11.00
C LEU A 123 -18.69 -2.41 11.30
N GLY A 124 -18.12 -1.24 10.99
CA GLY A 124 -16.73 -0.89 11.26
C GLY A 124 -15.73 -1.26 10.17
N TRP A 125 -16.20 -1.62 8.97
CA TRP A 125 -15.33 -2.06 7.88
C TRP A 125 -15.01 -0.93 6.92
N HIS A 126 -13.74 -0.72 6.58
CA HIS A 126 -13.36 0.20 5.50
C HIS A 126 -12.46 -0.43 4.46
N THR A 127 -12.52 0.12 3.24
CA THR A 127 -11.75 -0.37 2.09
C THR A 127 -10.27 -0.01 2.22
N ILE A 128 -9.42 -1.00 2.00
CA ILE A 128 -7.94 -0.87 1.92
C ILE A 128 -7.39 -1.41 0.59
N GLY A 129 -8.26 -1.91 -0.29
CA GLY A 129 -7.90 -2.43 -1.61
C GLY A 129 -9.13 -2.79 -2.43
N VAL A 130 -8.99 -2.78 -3.76
CA VAL A 130 -10.08 -3.15 -4.68
C VAL A 130 -9.56 -4.20 -5.65
N GLY A 131 -10.28 -5.32 -5.73
CA GLY A 131 -10.11 -6.35 -6.73
C GLY A 131 -11.24 -6.32 -7.76
N MET A 132 -11.20 -7.23 -8.74
CA MET A 132 -12.31 -7.37 -9.71
C MET A 132 -13.61 -7.70 -8.98
N LEU A 133 -14.57 -6.76 -8.97
CA LEU A 133 -15.91 -6.88 -8.34
C LEU A 133 -15.87 -7.15 -6.82
N ARG A 134 -14.83 -6.73 -6.10
CA ARG A 134 -14.72 -6.94 -4.64
C ARG A 134 -13.81 -5.92 -3.96
N HIS A 135 -14.05 -5.67 -2.67
CA HIS A 135 -13.22 -4.81 -1.82
C HIS A 135 -12.46 -5.64 -0.79
N ARG A 136 -11.17 -5.37 -0.62
CA ARG A 136 -10.42 -5.81 0.55
C ARG A 136 -10.65 -4.80 1.66
N MET A 137 -11.09 -5.27 2.81
CA MET A 137 -11.49 -4.43 3.93
C MET A 137 -10.76 -4.84 5.20
N VAL A 138 -10.61 -3.88 6.09
CA VAL A 138 -10.19 -4.09 7.48
C VAL A 138 -11.28 -3.58 8.41
N ARG A 139 -11.47 -4.25 9.54
CA ARG A 139 -12.40 -3.84 10.59
C ARG A 139 -11.71 -2.97 11.64
N THR A 140 -12.38 -1.91 12.07
CA THR A 140 -11.99 -1.08 13.23
C THR A 140 -13.19 -0.92 14.19
N PRO A 141 -12.98 -0.37 15.40
CA PRO A 141 -14.06 -0.11 16.35
C PRO A 141 -15.02 1.02 15.93
N HIS A 142 -14.72 1.77 14.86
CA HIS A 142 -15.52 2.93 14.45
C HIS A 142 -16.24 2.71 13.13
N GLN A 143 -17.36 3.38 12.92
CA GLN A 143 -18.06 3.39 11.64
C GLN A 143 -17.31 4.21 10.60
N TRP A 144 -17.41 3.78 9.35
CA TRP A 144 -16.78 4.43 8.21
C TRP A 144 -17.78 4.84 7.16
N GLU A 145 -17.48 5.96 6.50
CA GLU A 145 -18.13 6.33 5.26
C GLU A 145 -17.23 6.02 4.05
N HIS A 146 -17.85 5.66 2.93
CA HIS A 146 -17.17 5.41 1.67
C HIS A 146 -17.69 6.31 0.59
N LYS A 147 -16.80 6.72 -0.31
CA LYS A 147 -17.16 7.53 -1.46
C LYS A 147 -16.38 7.10 -2.68
N ARG A 148 -17.09 6.86 -3.78
CA ARG A 148 -16.48 6.63 -5.09
C ARG A 148 -16.51 7.92 -5.91
N VAL A 149 -15.36 8.32 -6.42
CA VAL A 149 -15.22 9.53 -7.23
C VAL A 149 -14.47 9.22 -8.52
N LEU A 150 -14.74 9.97 -9.59
CA LEU A 150 -13.92 9.90 -10.79
C LEU A 150 -12.52 10.44 -10.50
N TRP A 151 -11.50 9.77 -11.03
CA TRP A 151 -10.15 10.27 -10.94
C TRP A 151 -10.00 11.55 -11.77
N SER A 152 -9.71 12.66 -11.09
CA SER A 152 -9.52 14.00 -11.69
C SER A 152 -8.10 14.56 -11.44
N GLY A 153 -7.13 13.68 -11.15
CA GLY A 153 -5.78 14.06 -10.73
C GLY A 153 -5.70 14.34 -9.23
N SER A 154 -5.95 15.59 -8.81
CA SER A 154 -5.81 16.06 -7.42
C SER A 154 -6.94 15.56 -6.50
N LEU A 155 -6.58 15.12 -5.29
CA LEU A 155 -7.52 14.74 -4.22
C LEU A 155 -7.64 15.78 -3.11
N THR A 156 -6.91 16.90 -3.19
CA THR A 156 -6.80 17.93 -2.14
C THR A 156 -8.14 18.50 -1.68
N ARG A 157 -9.15 18.51 -2.58
CA ARG A 157 -10.51 18.95 -2.21
C ARG A 157 -11.18 18.04 -1.19
N TRP A 158 -10.85 16.75 -1.18
CA TRP A 158 -11.46 15.74 -0.34
C TRP A 158 -10.75 15.61 1.01
N GLU A 159 -9.44 15.80 1.02
CA GLU A 159 -8.61 15.82 2.24
C GLU A 159 -9.12 16.87 3.25
N LYS A 160 -9.73 17.97 2.79
CA LYS A 160 -10.31 19.02 3.64
C LYS A 160 -11.53 18.58 4.46
N ASP A 161 -12.21 17.51 4.05
CA ASP A 161 -13.39 16.98 4.74
C ASP A 161 -13.08 15.63 5.41
N ASP A 162 -11.80 15.41 5.76
CA ASP A 162 -11.25 14.21 6.40
C ASP A 162 -11.38 12.91 5.57
N TRP A 163 -11.56 13.03 4.25
CA TRP A 163 -11.49 11.87 3.36
C TRP A 163 -10.05 11.47 3.11
N VAL A 164 -9.76 10.20 3.34
CA VAL A 164 -8.49 9.57 2.99
C VAL A 164 -8.67 8.57 1.87
N LEU A 165 -7.57 8.26 1.18
CA LEU A 165 -7.59 7.28 0.11
C LEU A 165 -7.72 5.87 0.68
N GLY A 166 -8.80 5.17 0.33
CA GLY A 166 -8.92 3.73 0.57
C GLY A 166 -8.27 2.90 -0.55
N SER A 167 -8.58 3.21 -1.82
CA SER A 167 -7.96 2.54 -2.97
C SER A 167 -8.17 3.27 -4.29
N ARG A 168 -7.42 2.87 -5.33
CA ARG A 168 -7.58 3.34 -6.71
C ARG A 168 -7.90 2.16 -7.62
N ALA A 169 -8.96 2.27 -8.41
CA ALA A 169 -9.32 1.31 -9.45
C ALA A 169 -9.86 2.07 -10.66
N PHE A 170 -9.00 2.30 -11.65
CA PHE A 170 -9.30 3.17 -12.79
C PHE A 170 -10.65 2.80 -13.46
N PRO A 171 -11.53 3.80 -13.75
CA PRO A 171 -11.35 5.25 -13.62
C PRO A 171 -11.72 5.84 -12.25
N TRP A 172 -11.94 5.00 -11.25
CA TRP A 172 -12.48 5.37 -9.93
C TRP A 172 -11.40 5.50 -8.86
N VAL A 173 -11.69 6.37 -7.89
CA VAL A 173 -10.99 6.47 -6.61
C VAL A 173 -12.01 6.20 -5.51
N TYR A 174 -11.64 5.34 -4.57
CA TYR A 174 -12.42 5.03 -3.39
C TYR A 174 -11.79 5.75 -2.21
N LEU A 175 -12.57 6.66 -1.62
CA LEU A 175 -12.24 7.41 -0.44
C LEU A 175 -12.97 6.81 0.76
N VAL A 176 -12.33 6.86 1.91
CA VAL A 176 -12.91 6.44 3.18
C VAL A 176 -12.76 7.56 4.21
N ARG A 177 -13.67 7.63 5.17
CA ARG A 177 -13.62 8.60 6.27
C ARG A 177 -14.10 7.92 7.56
N ASP A 178 -13.31 8.05 8.62
CA ASP A 178 -13.72 7.62 9.96
C ASP A 178 -14.75 8.62 10.50
N THR A 179 -15.87 8.12 11.01
CA THR A 179 -16.93 8.95 11.59
C THR A 179 -16.73 9.21 13.09
N GLY A 180 -15.88 8.43 13.76
CA GLY A 180 -15.70 8.41 15.21
C GLY A 180 -16.88 7.81 15.99
N LEU A 181 -17.93 7.35 15.32
CA LEU A 181 -19.04 6.63 15.95
C LEU A 181 -18.64 5.17 16.19
N PRO A 182 -19.07 4.51 17.27
CA PRO A 182 -18.79 3.10 17.47
C PRO A 182 -19.46 2.23 16.41
N ALA A 183 -18.76 1.18 15.97
CA ALA A 183 -19.26 0.19 15.04
C ALA A 183 -20.51 -0.51 15.59
N GLU A 184 -21.46 -0.80 14.70
CA GLU A 184 -22.65 -1.60 14.99
C GLU A 184 -22.27 -3.09 15.16
N GLU A 185 -23.04 -3.81 15.98
CA GLU A 185 -22.90 -5.26 16.21
C GLU A 185 -23.47 -6.11 15.07
#